data_AF-A0A927AKE4-F1
#
_entry.id   AF-A0A927AKE4-F1
#
_cell.length_a   1.000
_cell.length_b   1.000
_cell.length_c   1.000
_cell.angle_alpha   90.00
_cell.angle_beta   90.00
_cell.angle_gamma   90.00
#
_symmetry.space_group_name_H-M   'P 1'
#
loop_
_entity.id
_entity.type
_entity.pdbx_description
1 polymer ?
#
loop_
_entity_poly.entity_id
_entity_poly.type
_entity_poly.pdbx_seq_one_letter_code
_entity_poly.pdbx_strand_id
1 'polypeptide(L)' 'EHWGGYAIIPERMEFWQGRPSRLHDRVLFELQDESWVISRLAP' A
#
# COMPACT_ATOMS: atom_id res chain seq x y z
N GLU A 1 15.37 -1.42 31.75
CA GLU A 1 14.92 -0.34 30.85
C GLU A 1 14.57 -0.94 29.50
N HIS A 2 13.30 -0.90 29.07
CA HIS A 2 12.87 -1.52 27.80
C HIS A 2 11.79 -0.69 27.06
N TRP A 3 11.63 0.58 27.41
CA TRP A 3 10.65 1.42 26.74
C TRP A 3 11.23 2.00 25.45
N GLY A 4 10.48 1.89 24.36
CA GLY A 4 10.87 2.35 23.03
C GLY A 4 9.76 2.05 22.02
N GLY A 5 10.06 2.23 20.73
CA GLY A 5 9.12 1.99 19.65
C GLY A 5 9.83 1.59 18.36
N TYR A 6 9.04 1.09 17.42
CA TYR A 6 9.50 0.71 16.09
C TYR A 6 8.81 1.59 15.05
N ALA A 7 9.57 1.97 14.03
CA ALA A 7 9.04 2.60 12.83
C ALA A 7 9.05 1.59 11.68
N ILE A 8 7.93 1.51 10.96
CA ILE A 8 7.85 0.74 9.71
C ILE A 8 8.03 1.73 8.58
N ILE A 9 9.06 1.52 7.78
CA ILE A 9 9.30 2.25 6.54
C ILE A 9 8.73 1.38 5.42
N PRO A 10 7.60 1.76 4.79
CA PRO A 10 6.98 0.92 3.78
C PRO A 10 7.75 1.00 2.47
N GLU A 11 8.00 -0.15 1.86
CA GLU A 11 8.42 -0.26 0.46
C GLU A 11 7.21 -0.44 -0.48
N ARG A 12 6.07 -0.83 0.11
CA ARG A 12 4.83 -1.12 -0.59
C ARG A 12 3.61 -0.78 0.27
N MET A 13 2.61 -0.15 -0.33
CA MET A 13 1.32 0.13 0.29
C MET A 13 0.19 -0.17 -0.70
N GLU A 14 -0.84 -0.90 -0.28
CA GLU A 14 -2.01 -1.18 -1.10
C GLU A 14 -3.25 -0.58 -0.45
N PHE A 15 -3.97 0.25 -1.21
CA PHE A 15 -5.27 0.78 -0.82
C PHE A 15 -6.36 -0.03 -1.50
N TRP A 16 -7.22 -0.63 -0.69
CA TRP A 16 -8.33 -1.46 -1.15
C TRP A 16 -9.64 -0.77 -0.82
N GLN A 17 -10.50 -0.58 -1.83
CA GLN A 17 -11.82 0.00 -1.66
C GLN A 17 -12.91 -0.94 -2.20
N GLY A 18 -13.89 -1.23 -1.34
CA GLY A 18 -15.05 -2.05 -1.64
C GLY A 18 -15.95 -1.46 -2.73
N ARG A 19 -16.43 -2.30 -3.65
CA ARG A 19 -17.50 -1.97 -4.61
C ARG A 19 -18.60 -3.05 -4.58
N PRO A 20 -19.89 -2.71 -4.80
CA PRO A 20 -20.99 -3.68 -4.74
C PRO A 20 -20.87 -4.85 -5.72
N SER A 21 -20.21 -4.66 -6.85
CA SER A 21 -20.05 -5.67 -7.91
C SER A 21 -18.91 -6.67 -7.68
N ARG A 22 -18.26 -6.66 -6.51
CA ARG A 22 -17.01 -7.40 -6.22
C ARG A 22 -15.80 -6.98 -7.07
N LEU A 23 -15.95 -5.93 -7.88
CA LEU A 23 -14.85 -5.31 -8.61
C LEU A 23 -14.22 -4.21 -7.76
N HIS A 24 -13.39 -4.62 -6.81
CA HIS A 24 -12.69 -3.74 -5.89
C HIS A 24 -11.69 -2.82 -6.59
N ASP A 25 -11.64 -1.57 -6.14
CA ASP A 25 -10.56 -0.66 -6.53
C ASP A 25 -9.34 -1.01 -5.70
N ARG A 26 -8.26 -1.44 -6.36
CA ARG A 26 -6.97 -1.76 -5.72
C ARG A 26 -5.91 -0.84 -6.29
N VAL A 27 -5.42 0.09 -5.48
CA VAL A 27 -4.35 1.02 -5.85
C VAL A 27 -3.09 0.64 -5.09
N LEU A 28 -2.03 0.33 -5.83
CA LEU A 28 -0.74 -0.09 -5.30
C LEU A 28 0.27 1.05 -5.45
N PHE A 29 0.94 1.38 -4.34
CA PHE A 29 2.11 2.24 -4.29
C PHE A 29 3.33 1.36 -4.00
N GLU A 30 4.33 1.41 -4.88
CA GLU A 30 5.61 0.73 -4.71
C GLU A 30 6.75 1.74 -4.79
N LEU A 31 7.67 1.68 -3.85
CA LEU A 31 8.85 2.52 -3.84
C LEU A 31 9.89 1.94 -4.82
N GLN A 32 10.22 2.68 -5.86
CA GLN A 32 11.23 2.34 -6.87
C GLN A 32 12.13 3.55 -7.08
N ASP A 33 13.45 3.39 -6.95
CA ASP A 33 14.43 4.47 -7.14
C ASP A 33 14.04 5.78 -6.42
N GLU A 34 13.71 5.66 -5.14
CA GLU A 34 13.29 6.77 -4.24
C GLU A 34 11.98 7.46 -4.65
N SER A 35 11.25 6.89 -5.61
CA SER A 35 10.01 7.43 -6.15
C SER A 35 8.85 6.45 -5.97
N TRP A 36 7.65 6.97 -5.73
CA TRP A 36 6.46 6.14 -5.66
C TRP A 36 5.91 5.88 -7.06
N VAL A 37 5.91 4.61 -7.45
CA VAL A 37 5.22 4.13 -8.66
C VAL A 37 3.83 3.67 -8.27
N ILE A 38 2.82 4.16 -9.00
CA ILE A 38 1.41 3.89 -8.73
C ILE A 38 0.85 2.98 -9.82
N SER A 39 0.20 1.89 -9.43
CA SER A 39 -0.48 0.98 -10.35
C SER A 39 -1.87 0.59 -9.84
N ARG A 40 -2.72 0.09 -10.75
CA ARG A 40 -4.01 -0.50 -10.41
C ARG A 40 -3.93 -2.01 -10.54
N LEU A 41 -4.40 -2.74 -9.53
CA LEU A 41 -4.47 -4.19 -9.55
C LEU A 41 -5.87 -4.66 -9.92
N ALA A 42 -5.96 -5.83 -10.55
CA ALA A 42 -7.23 -6.49 -10.77
C ALA A 42 -7.86 -6.89 -9.41
N PRO A 43 -9.17 -6.71 -9.23
CA PRO A 43 -9.89 -7.18 -8.06
C PRO A 43 -9.94 -8.71 -7.94
#